data_AF-A0AAN1W0S6-F1
#
_entry.id   AF-A0AAN1W0S6-F1
#
_cell.length_a   1.000
_cell.length_b   1.000
_cell.length_c   1.000
_cell.angle_alpha   90.00
_cell.angle_beta   90.00
_cell.angle_gamma   90.00
#
_symmetry.space_group_name_H-M   'P 1'
#
loop_
_entity.id
_entity.type
_entity.pdbx_description
1 polymer ?
#
loop_
_entity_poly.entity_id
_entity_poly.type
_entity_poly.pdbx_seq_one_letter_code
_entity_poly.pdbx_strand_id
1 'polypeptide(L)'
;MRILKPSVLVLALASASLSFAAEVPSPTTVPAAAKEYPGHDHAAMGGMMGRAMAWTNHPILKTKVGGEARERMTVTVVPQNIVADGVMAWSNKLADEHGRRQLPLEMAGAKLDKPESGGFHWLSAREEQGGNVRVASTVYYFGERGAENPTAMFMTQKHELEIIPQPYPREHSRYRANEDWKFLVRFNGQPLAGQKVAMETQNGTKSESVSDTQGIITVHLPDDFKAEEKQKEMGWRGMRGSDFVLVAERADGGKNYLTAFNGSYGKNAFDQRSVAMGIGFTLLGMFGAAPLLRQRKARKNDAAEQKVEV
;
A
#
# COMPACT_ATOMS: atom_id res chain seq x y z
N MET A 1 49.46 -39.07 13.67
CA MET A 1 48.41 -38.08 13.35
C MET A 1 47.85 -37.58 14.69
N ARG A 2 48.37 -36.45 15.21
CA ARG A 2 48.05 -35.94 16.56
C ARG A 2 46.86 -34.99 16.49
N ILE A 3 45.86 -35.26 17.32
CA ILE A 3 44.62 -34.51 17.50
C ILE A 3 44.90 -33.38 18.51
N LEU A 4 44.66 -32.13 18.12
CA LEU A 4 44.69 -30.96 19.03
C LEU A 4 43.25 -30.43 19.18
N LYS A 5 42.75 -30.45 20.42
CA LYS A 5 41.50 -29.80 20.85
C LYS A 5 41.77 -28.30 21.09
N PRO A 6 40.82 -27.39 20.79
CA PRO A 6 40.92 -26.02 21.26
C PRO A 6 40.26 -25.85 22.64
N SER A 7 40.97 -25.11 23.49
CA SER A 7 40.61 -24.72 24.85
C SER A 7 39.52 -23.66 24.87
N VAL A 8 38.60 -23.82 25.82
CA VAL A 8 37.54 -22.85 26.18
C VAL A 8 38.15 -21.81 27.11
N LEU A 9 38.06 -20.52 26.74
CA LEU A 9 38.39 -19.40 27.61
C LEU A 9 37.09 -18.80 28.15
N VAL A 10 36.84 -18.99 29.44
CA VAL A 10 35.74 -18.35 30.19
C VAL A 10 36.26 -17.02 30.71
N LEU A 11 35.66 -15.91 30.27
CA LEU A 11 35.92 -14.57 30.83
C LEU A 11 34.72 -14.17 31.69
N ALA A 12 34.93 -14.13 33.01
CA ALA A 12 34.00 -13.57 33.96
C ALA A 12 34.15 -12.04 33.98
N LEU A 13 33.06 -11.31 33.74
CA LEU A 13 33.00 -9.87 34.02
C LEU A 13 32.09 -9.62 35.22
N ALA A 14 32.67 -8.91 36.18
CA ALA A 14 32.08 -8.53 37.45
C ALA A 14 31.15 -7.32 37.32
N SER A 15 30.18 -7.30 38.23
CA SER A 15 29.11 -6.34 38.45
C SER A 15 29.58 -4.90 38.73
N ALA A 16 28.76 -3.94 38.33
CA ALA A 16 28.64 -2.65 39.02
C ALA A 16 27.17 -2.21 39.00
N SER A 17 26.50 -2.37 40.13
CA SER A 17 25.15 -1.86 40.37
C SER A 17 25.24 -0.42 40.86
N LEU A 18 24.77 0.53 40.07
CA LEU A 18 24.60 1.93 40.48
C LEU A 18 23.13 2.17 40.83
N SER A 19 22.87 2.33 42.13
CA SER A 19 21.59 2.78 42.67
C SER A 19 21.46 4.29 42.44
N PHE A 20 20.49 4.70 41.61
CA PHE A 20 20.07 6.09 41.50
C PHE A 20 18.82 6.30 42.37
N ALA A 21 18.98 7.06 43.45
CA ALA A 21 17.86 7.58 44.23
C ALA A 21 17.27 8.78 43.46
N ALA A 22 16.07 8.63 42.92
CA ALA A 22 15.32 9.73 42.34
C ALA A 22 14.48 10.41 43.43
N GLU A 23 14.83 11.65 43.72
CA GLU A 23 14.13 12.56 44.60
C GLU A 23 12.80 12.98 43.95
N VAL A 24 11.72 12.88 44.72
CA VAL A 24 10.34 13.20 44.28
C VAL A 24 10.05 14.67 44.62
N PRO A 25 9.88 15.56 43.64
CA PRO A 25 9.37 16.90 43.93
C PRO A 25 7.85 16.86 44.16
N SER A 26 7.43 17.47 45.27
CA SER A 26 6.02 17.66 45.65
C SER A 26 5.29 18.66 44.75
N PRO A 27 3.95 18.55 44.62
CA PRO A 27 3.16 19.33 43.66
C PRO A 27 3.00 20.80 44.09
N THR A 28 3.37 21.72 43.19
CA THR A 28 3.05 23.14 43.34
C THR A 28 1.60 23.41 42.94
N THR A 29 0.91 24.09 43.83
CA THR A 29 -0.47 24.56 43.81
C THR A 29 -0.76 25.48 42.62
N VAL A 30 -1.89 25.22 41.94
CA VAL A 30 -2.49 26.07 40.91
C VAL A 30 -3.37 27.13 41.58
N PRO A 31 -3.24 28.43 41.26
CA PRO A 31 -4.33 29.38 41.42
C PRO A 31 -5.10 29.56 40.10
N ALA A 32 -6.42 29.49 40.20
CA ALA A 32 -7.36 29.69 39.10
C ALA A 32 -7.74 31.17 38.94
N ALA A 33 -7.88 31.56 37.65
CA ALA A 33 -8.79 32.54 37.07
C ALA A 33 -8.57 34.06 37.30
N ALA A 34 -8.37 34.78 36.18
CA ALA A 34 -9.20 35.93 35.81
C ALA A 34 -9.10 36.20 34.30
N LYS A 35 -10.25 36.45 33.66
CA LYS A 35 -10.43 36.84 32.25
C LYS A 35 -10.27 38.35 32.11
N GLU A 36 -9.49 38.81 31.15
CA GLU A 36 -9.64 40.13 30.50
C GLU A 36 -9.31 40.02 28.99
N TYR A 37 -10.28 40.38 28.14
CA TYR A 37 -10.11 40.86 26.77
C TYR A 37 -10.21 42.41 26.85
N PRO A 38 -9.57 43.25 26.00
CA PRO A 38 -9.47 43.08 24.55
C PRO A 38 -8.16 43.60 23.90
N GLY A 39 -7.93 43.27 22.63
CA GLY A 39 -6.87 43.87 21.82
C GLY A 39 -6.62 43.09 20.54
N HIS A 40 -7.27 43.49 19.47
CA HIS A 40 -7.10 42.92 18.13
C HIS A 40 -5.75 43.35 17.54
N ASP A 41 -4.73 42.49 17.65
CA ASP A 41 -3.52 42.55 16.82
C ASP A 41 -3.62 41.50 15.71
N HIS A 42 -3.97 41.97 14.51
CA HIS A 42 -3.94 41.18 13.27
C HIS A 42 -2.52 41.16 12.69
N ALA A 43 -1.58 40.50 13.37
CA ALA A 43 -0.22 40.36 12.83
C ALA A 43 0.49 39.07 13.30
N ALA A 44 -0.12 37.90 13.12
CA ALA A 44 0.58 36.61 13.23
C ALA A 44 -0.06 35.44 12.43
N MET A 45 -0.97 35.71 11.49
CA MET A 45 -1.68 34.66 10.72
C MET A 45 -1.12 34.50 9.30
N GLY A 46 0.20 34.61 9.13
CA GLY A 46 0.86 34.58 7.81
C GLY A 46 1.74 33.35 7.51
N GLY A 47 1.71 32.30 8.35
CA GLY A 47 2.76 31.27 8.32
C GLY A 47 2.32 29.81 8.38
N MET A 48 1.02 29.50 8.35
CA MET A 48 0.56 28.11 8.27
C MET A 48 -0.35 27.94 7.05
N MET A 49 0.27 27.87 5.87
CA MET A 49 -0.34 27.13 4.77
C MET A 49 -0.52 25.70 5.28
N GLY A 50 -1.75 25.37 5.68
CA GLY A 50 -2.10 24.08 6.25
C GLY A 50 -1.66 22.96 5.32
N ARG A 51 -0.56 22.29 5.65
CA ARG A 51 -0.30 20.95 5.13
C ARG A 51 -1.52 20.14 5.51
N ALA A 52 -2.31 19.71 4.52
CA ALA A 52 -3.43 18.82 4.74
C ALA A 52 -2.90 17.66 5.61
N MET A 53 -3.42 17.53 6.83
CA MET A 53 -2.98 16.51 7.76
C MET A 53 -3.12 15.15 7.06
N ALA A 54 -2.05 14.36 7.08
CA ALA A 54 -2.13 12.99 6.63
C ALA A 54 -3.19 12.25 7.45
N TRP A 55 -3.90 11.31 6.83
CA TRP A 55 -4.98 10.55 7.47
C TRP A 55 -4.45 9.51 8.47
N THR A 56 -3.14 9.25 8.47
CA THR A 56 -2.41 8.37 9.37
C THR A 56 -1.25 9.16 9.99
N ASN A 57 -0.70 8.66 11.10
CA ASN A 57 0.55 9.18 11.70
C ASN A 57 1.81 8.49 11.13
N HIS A 58 1.64 7.46 10.30
CA HIS A 58 2.75 6.71 9.72
C HIS A 58 3.32 7.39 8.46
N PRO A 59 4.61 7.18 8.15
CA PRO A 59 5.21 7.64 6.90
C PRO A 59 4.46 7.10 5.67
N ILE A 60 4.08 7.97 4.74
CA ILE A 60 3.43 7.55 3.49
C ILE A 60 3.93 8.37 2.30
N LEU A 61 3.82 7.79 1.11
CA LEU A 61 4.04 8.47 -0.17
C LEU A 61 2.71 8.62 -0.92
N LYS A 62 2.24 9.86 -1.10
CA LYS A 62 1.08 10.17 -1.94
C LYS A 62 1.52 10.47 -3.36
N THR A 63 0.89 9.84 -4.34
CA THR A 63 1.13 10.12 -5.75
C THR A 63 0.01 10.98 -6.33
N LYS A 64 0.36 12.06 -7.01
CA LYS A 64 -0.58 12.93 -7.74
C LYS A 64 -0.20 12.89 -9.22
N VAL A 65 -1.18 12.65 -10.07
CA VAL A 65 -1.00 12.69 -11.53
C VAL A 65 -1.15 14.13 -12.00
N GLY A 66 -0.23 14.59 -12.85
CA GLY A 66 -0.31 15.83 -13.61
C GLY A 66 0.07 15.61 -15.08
N GLY A 67 -0.07 16.67 -15.87
CA GLY A 67 0.21 16.67 -17.31
C GLY A 67 -1.05 16.84 -18.17
N GLU A 68 -0.93 17.56 -19.29
CA GLU A 68 -2.04 17.89 -20.19
C GLU A 68 -2.47 16.71 -21.08
N ALA A 69 -1.59 15.73 -21.31
CA ALA A 69 -1.82 14.58 -22.19
C ALA A 69 -1.20 13.29 -21.63
N ARG A 70 -1.77 12.14 -22.00
CA ARG A 70 -1.28 10.79 -21.60
C ARG A 70 0.19 10.53 -21.93
N GLU A 71 0.71 11.18 -22.98
CA GLU A 71 2.10 11.06 -23.45
C GLU A 71 3.08 11.86 -22.60
N ARG A 72 2.61 12.87 -21.86
CA ARG A 72 3.43 13.72 -20.96
C ARG A 72 2.95 13.64 -19.52
N MET A 73 2.54 12.44 -19.13
CA MET A 73 2.05 12.18 -17.79
C MET A 73 3.23 12.23 -16.82
N THR A 74 3.16 13.16 -15.86
CA THR A 74 4.13 13.26 -14.76
C THR A 74 3.42 12.92 -13.46
N VAL A 75 4.10 12.17 -12.60
CA VAL A 75 3.61 11.82 -11.27
C VAL A 75 4.42 12.58 -10.24
N THR A 76 3.74 13.38 -9.44
CA THR A 76 4.34 14.04 -8.29
C THR A 76 4.16 13.16 -7.06
N VAL A 77 5.28 12.77 -6.45
CA VAL A 77 5.36 11.98 -5.23
C VAL A 77 5.55 12.92 -4.05
N VAL A 78 4.64 12.88 -3.09
CA VAL A 78 4.62 13.77 -1.92
C VAL A 78 4.79 12.92 -0.66
N PRO A 79 5.97 12.96 -0.01
CA PRO A 79 6.15 12.35 1.30
C PRO A 79 5.30 13.06 2.36
N GLN A 80 4.71 12.27 3.27
CA GLN A 80 3.97 12.77 4.43
C GLN A 80 4.42 12.01 5.68
N ASN A 81 4.47 12.71 6.83
CA ASN A 81 4.95 12.18 8.12
C ASN A 81 6.37 11.58 8.08
N ILE A 82 7.22 12.12 7.22
CA ILE A 82 8.62 11.74 7.07
C ILE A 82 9.42 12.96 6.57
N VAL A 83 10.63 13.14 7.07
CA VAL A 83 11.57 14.18 6.62
C VAL A 83 12.63 13.52 5.74
N ALA A 84 12.40 13.52 4.44
CA ALA A 84 13.28 12.86 3.48
C ALA A 84 13.98 13.88 2.56
N ASP A 85 15.24 13.60 2.23
CA ASP A 85 16.04 14.45 1.34
C ASP A 85 15.74 14.21 -0.16
N GLY A 86 15.00 13.14 -0.47
CA GLY A 86 14.64 12.77 -1.83
C GLY A 86 13.76 11.52 -1.88
N VAL A 87 13.31 11.17 -3.07
CA VAL A 87 12.59 9.92 -3.33
C VAL A 87 13.43 9.05 -4.24
N MET A 88 13.79 7.86 -3.78
CA MET A 88 14.40 6.85 -4.63
C MET A 88 13.33 6.19 -5.48
N ALA A 89 13.58 6.07 -6.78
CA ALA A 89 12.74 5.36 -7.73
C ALA A 89 13.51 4.18 -8.34
N TRP A 90 12.87 3.02 -8.37
CA TRP A 90 13.35 1.82 -9.07
C TRP A 90 12.33 1.44 -10.12
N SER A 91 12.77 1.21 -11.35
CA SER A 91 11.93 0.68 -12.43
C SER A 91 11.94 -0.85 -12.41
N ASN A 92 10.90 -1.47 -12.94
CA ASN A 92 10.91 -2.91 -13.22
C ASN A 92 11.96 -3.30 -14.27
N LYS A 93 12.43 -2.34 -15.08
CA LYS A 93 13.59 -2.49 -15.96
C LYS A 93 14.87 -1.98 -15.27
N LEU A 94 15.41 -2.80 -14.38
CA LEU A 94 16.57 -2.44 -13.56
C LEU A 94 17.85 -2.17 -14.37
N ALA A 95 17.96 -2.73 -15.58
CA ALA A 95 19.13 -2.59 -16.45
C ALA A 95 19.13 -1.29 -17.30
N ASP A 96 17.99 -0.59 -17.36
CA ASP A 96 17.88 0.65 -18.13
C ASP A 96 18.68 1.78 -17.43
N GLU A 97 19.03 2.83 -18.19
CA GLU A 97 19.71 4.03 -17.67
C GLU A 97 18.97 4.66 -16.48
N HIS A 98 17.65 4.52 -16.45
CA HIS A 98 16.77 5.01 -15.38
C HIS A 98 16.22 3.89 -14.48
N GLY A 99 16.85 2.71 -14.49
CA GLY A 99 16.47 1.56 -13.69
C GLY A 99 16.48 1.84 -12.18
N ARG A 100 17.37 2.74 -11.75
CA ARG A 100 17.41 3.31 -10.39
C ARG A 100 17.83 4.76 -10.45
N ARG A 101 17.06 5.65 -9.81
CA ARG A 101 17.41 7.07 -9.71
C ARG A 101 16.89 7.73 -8.44
N GLN A 102 17.59 8.75 -7.96
CA GLN A 102 17.10 9.62 -6.91
C GLN A 102 16.36 10.80 -7.54
N LEU A 103 15.12 11.00 -7.15
CA LEU A 103 14.29 12.12 -7.55
C LEU A 103 14.47 13.24 -6.52
N PRO A 104 14.86 14.46 -6.94
CA PRO A 104 14.99 15.58 -6.03
C PRO A 104 13.62 15.96 -5.46
N LEU A 105 13.60 16.30 -4.17
CA LEU A 105 12.37 16.75 -3.51
C LEU A 105 12.22 18.27 -3.66
N GLU A 106 11.31 18.71 -4.52
CA GLU A 106 10.94 20.12 -4.66
C GLU A 106 9.79 20.50 -3.71
N MET A 107 9.44 21.79 -3.64
CA MET A 107 8.31 22.27 -2.80
C MET A 107 6.99 21.51 -3.02
N ALA A 108 6.72 21.08 -4.26
CA ALA A 108 5.50 20.37 -4.62
C ALA A 108 5.58 18.85 -4.43
N GLY A 109 6.77 18.30 -4.16
CA GLY A 109 7.08 16.87 -4.17
C GLY A 109 8.16 16.52 -5.19
N ALA A 110 8.50 15.23 -5.26
CA ALA A 110 9.45 14.70 -6.23
C ALA A 110 8.74 14.30 -7.52
N LYS A 111 9.26 14.70 -8.68
CA LYS A 111 8.64 14.42 -9.98
C LYS A 111 9.18 13.13 -10.57
N LEU A 112 8.28 12.29 -11.06
CA LEU A 112 8.56 11.08 -11.82
C LEU A 112 7.84 11.18 -13.17
N ASP A 113 8.60 11.42 -14.23
CA ASP A 113 8.07 11.41 -15.59
C ASP A 113 7.78 9.98 -16.05
N LYS A 114 6.69 9.80 -16.81
CA LYS A 114 6.37 8.52 -17.45
C LYS A 114 7.54 8.11 -18.35
N PRO A 115 8.21 6.97 -18.10
CA PRO A 115 9.20 6.46 -19.03
C PRO A 115 8.53 5.91 -20.29
N GLU A 116 9.25 5.90 -21.40
CA GLU A 116 8.76 5.33 -22.67
C GLU A 116 8.31 3.86 -22.52
N SER A 117 9.02 3.10 -21.70
CA SER A 117 8.72 1.70 -21.41
C SER A 117 7.46 1.50 -20.54
N GLY A 118 6.93 2.56 -19.92
CA GLY A 118 5.93 2.45 -18.87
C GLY A 118 6.39 1.53 -17.73
N GLY A 119 5.44 0.79 -17.15
CA GLY A 119 5.73 -0.28 -16.19
C GLY A 119 5.64 0.13 -14.73
N PHE A 120 6.11 -0.77 -13.86
CA PHE A 120 6.03 -0.61 -12.41
C PHE A 120 7.24 0.14 -11.88
N HIS A 121 6.99 1.02 -10.93
CA HIS A 121 8.00 1.81 -10.25
C HIS A 121 7.84 1.66 -8.75
N TRP A 122 8.86 1.16 -8.07
CA TRP A 122 8.94 1.27 -6.61
C TRP A 122 9.43 2.66 -6.26
N LEU A 123 8.77 3.31 -5.32
CA LEU A 123 9.13 4.62 -4.82
C LEU A 123 9.38 4.51 -3.33
N SER A 124 10.48 5.07 -2.83
CA SER A 124 10.73 5.13 -1.39
C SER A 124 11.35 6.44 -0.94
N ALA A 125 10.92 6.93 0.21
CA ALA A 125 11.56 8.01 0.95
C ALA A 125 12.16 7.44 2.23
N ARG A 126 13.33 7.96 2.63
CA ARG A 126 14.05 7.54 3.84
C ARG A 126 14.37 8.77 4.69
N GLU A 127 14.24 8.59 5.99
CA GLU A 127 14.68 9.51 7.04
C GLU A 127 15.56 8.71 8.00
N GLU A 128 16.72 9.25 8.38
CA GLU A 128 17.60 8.66 9.38
C GLU A 128 18.02 9.75 10.38
N GLN A 129 17.58 9.62 11.63
CA GLN A 129 17.86 10.61 12.68
C GLN A 129 18.01 9.94 14.05
N GLY A 130 19.12 10.20 14.74
CA GLY A 130 19.30 9.79 16.14
C GLY A 130 19.15 8.29 16.39
N GLY A 131 19.61 7.45 15.45
CA GLY A 131 19.46 5.99 15.54
C GLY A 131 18.10 5.45 15.07
N ASN A 132 17.16 6.32 14.67
CA ASN A 132 15.90 5.91 14.08
C ASN A 132 16.00 5.97 12.55
N VAL A 133 15.58 4.90 11.89
CA VAL A 133 15.47 4.78 10.43
C VAL A 133 14.00 4.63 10.09
N ARG A 134 13.44 5.58 9.34
CA ARG A 134 12.06 5.54 8.87
C ARG A 134 12.03 5.48 7.35
N VAL A 135 11.22 4.57 6.81
CA VAL A 135 11.05 4.39 5.37
C VAL A 135 9.57 4.43 5.03
N ALA A 136 9.21 5.20 4.02
CA ALA A 136 7.90 5.13 3.36
C ALA A 136 8.10 4.57 1.94
N SER A 137 7.28 3.61 1.54
CA SER A 137 7.35 2.99 0.21
C SER A 137 5.98 2.83 -0.43
N THR A 138 5.92 2.98 -1.75
CA THR A 138 4.73 2.67 -2.56
C THR A 138 5.12 2.16 -3.94
N VAL A 139 4.17 1.61 -4.67
CA VAL A 139 4.36 1.16 -6.06
C VAL A 139 3.42 1.96 -6.96
N TYR A 140 4.00 2.57 -7.98
CA TYR A 140 3.26 3.26 -9.03
C TYR A 140 3.33 2.48 -10.35
N TYR A 141 2.24 2.46 -11.11
CA TYR A 141 2.17 1.78 -12.41
C TYR A 141 1.85 2.78 -13.52
N PHE A 142 2.77 2.91 -14.49
CA PHE A 142 2.50 3.59 -15.75
C PHE A 142 1.96 2.57 -16.75
N GLY A 143 0.70 2.74 -17.17
CA GLY A 143 0.05 1.87 -18.14
C GLY A 143 0.76 1.90 -19.50
N GLU A 144 1.21 0.72 -19.95
CA GLU A 144 1.74 0.46 -21.29
C GLU A 144 1.52 -1.02 -21.63
N ARG A 145 1.33 -1.36 -22.91
CA ARG A 145 1.13 -2.76 -23.30
C ARG A 145 2.40 -3.57 -23.07
N GLY A 146 2.27 -4.70 -22.38
CA GLY A 146 3.38 -5.66 -22.23
C GLY A 146 4.35 -5.31 -21.10
N ALA A 147 3.87 -4.62 -20.06
CA ALA A 147 4.69 -4.29 -18.90
C ALA A 147 5.34 -5.55 -18.29
N GLU A 148 6.67 -5.54 -18.21
CA GLU A 148 7.47 -6.65 -17.68
C GLU A 148 7.12 -6.95 -16.21
N ASN A 149 7.35 -8.20 -15.80
CA ASN A 149 7.03 -8.65 -14.45
C ASN A 149 7.84 -7.87 -13.39
N PRO A 150 7.19 -7.19 -12.43
CA PRO A 150 7.89 -6.41 -11.41
C PRO A 150 8.60 -7.25 -10.34
N THR A 151 8.47 -8.58 -10.35
CA THR A 151 9.06 -9.46 -9.33
C THR A 151 10.56 -9.20 -9.10
N ALA A 152 11.36 -9.05 -10.15
CA ALA A 152 12.81 -8.80 -10.00
C ALA A 152 13.11 -7.48 -9.25
N MET A 153 12.37 -6.42 -9.59
CA MET A 153 12.45 -5.14 -8.88
C MET A 153 12.01 -5.27 -7.43
N PHE A 154 10.95 -6.00 -7.13
CA PHE A 154 10.52 -6.24 -5.75
C PHE A 154 11.56 -6.99 -4.94
N MET A 155 12.19 -8.01 -5.53
CA MET A 155 13.19 -8.83 -4.84
C MET A 155 14.53 -8.13 -4.65
N THR A 156 14.81 -7.04 -5.37
CA THR A 156 16.01 -6.21 -5.12
C THR A 156 15.90 -5.54 -3.74
N GLN A 157 16.92 -5.70 -2.90
CA GLN A 157 17.00 -5.05 -1.58
C GLN A 157 17.18 -3.55 -1.73
N LYS A 158 16.31 -2.76 -1.07
CA LYS A 158 16.32 -1.29 -1.10
C LYS A 158 16.68 -0.73 0.26
N HIS A 159 16.21 -1.38 1.33
CA HIS A 159 16.43 -0.99 2.73
C HIS A 159 16.66 -2.22 3.63
N GLU A 160 17.00 -1.97 4.89
CA GLU A 160 17.25 -3.00 5.90
C GLU A 160 15.95 -3.73 6.25
N LEU A 161 14.91 -3.02 6.66
CA LEU A 161 13.58 -3.57 6.94
C LEU A 161 12.62 -3.22 5.79
N GLU A 162 11.97 -4.22 5.19
CA GLU A 162 11.11 -4.03 4.02
C GLU A 162 9.80 -4.84 4.12
N ILE A 163 8.71 -4.27 3.59
CA ILE A 163 7.42 -4.94 3.36
C ILE A 163 7.18 -4.93 1.85
N ILE A 164 7.10 -6.11 1.24
CA ILE A 164 7.12 -6.28 -0.21
C ILE A 164 5.84 -7.01 -0.65
N PRO A 165 5.04 -6.47 -1.58
CA PRO A 165 3.86 -7.15 -2.08
C PRO A 165 4.22 -8.39 -2.91
N GLN A 166 3.58 -9.53 -2.64
CA GLN A 166 3.89 -10.80 -3.32
C GLN A 166 2.63 -11.67 -3.53
N PRO A 167 2.06 -11.73 -4.75
CA PRO A 167 2.36 -10.90 -5.92
C PRO A 167 1.80 -9.49 -5.74
N TYR A 168 2.32 -8.52 -6.51
CA TYR A 168 1.62 -7.26 -6.70
C TYR A 168 0.45 -7.46 -7.68
N PRO A 169 -0.71 -6.82 -7.44
CA PRO A 169 -1.83 -6.85 -8.37
C PRO A 169 -1.38 -6.48 -9.81
N ARG A 170 -1.55 -7.40 -10.78
CA ARG A 170 -1.16 -7.16 -12.20
C ARG A 170 -2.27 -6.42 -12.95
N GLU A 171 -2.00 -5.98 -14.19
CA GLU A 171 -2.93 -5.30 -15.12
C GLU A 171 -4.43 -5.57 -14.84
N HIS A 172 -5.18 -4.51 -14.53
CA HIS A 172 -6.61 -4.48 -14.11
C HIS A 172 -6.98 -5.03 -12.72
N SER A 173 -6.05 -5.68 -12.01
CA SER A 173 -6.18 -5.96 -10.58
C SER A 173 -5.57 -4.82 -9.78
N ARG A 174 -6.39 -4.15 -8.99
CA ARG A 174 -5.99 -3.34 -7.83
C ARG A 174 -6.23 -4.19 -6.60
N TYR A 175 -5.67 -3.81 -5.45
CA TYR A 175 -6.13 -4.35 -4.18
C TYR A 175 -7.65 -4.13 -4.04
N ARG A 176 -8.38 -5.10 -3.48
CA ARG A 176 -9.83 -4.97 -3.26
C ARG A 176 -10.19 -5.35 -1.84
N ALA A 177 -11.28 -4.76 -1.37
CA ALA A 177 -11.93 -5.15 -0.14
C ALA A 177 -12.40 -6.61 -0.19
N ASN A 178 -12.44 -7.24 0.98
CA ASN A 178 -12.78 -8.64 1.22
C ASN A 178 -11.85 -9.65 0.51
N GLU A 179 -10.64 -9.22 0.13
CA GLU A 179 -9.60 -10.08 -0.44
C GLU A 179 -8.39 -10.16 0.49
N ASP A 180 -7.74 -11.32 0.48
CA ASP A 180 -6.51 -11.59 1.21
C ASP A 180 -5.30 -11.37 0.30
N TRP A 181 -4.37 -10.52 0.75
CA TRP A 181 -3.17 -10.16 0.01
C TRP A 181 -1.91 -10.53 0.78
N LYS A 182 -0.93 -11.07 0.08
CA LYS A 182 0.32 -11.54 0.68
C LYS A 182 1.43 -10.50 0.54
N PHE A 183 2.22 -10.36 1.60
CA PHE A 183 3.39 -9.50 1.63
C PHE A 183 4.55 -10.24 2.29
N LEU A 184 5.74 -10.12 1.70
CA LEU A 184 7.00 -10.57 2.28
C LEU A 184 7.58 -9.47 3.16
N VAL A 185 7.83 -9.82 4.41
CA VAL A 185 8.57 -9.01 5.38
C VAL A 185 9.98 -9.57 5.45
N ARG A 186 10.99 -8.71 5.28
CA ARG A 186 12.39 -9.11 5.36
C ARG A 186 13.25 -8.11 6.08
N PHE A 187 14.32 -8.60 6.69
CA PHE A 187 15.36 -7.80 7.34
C PHE A 187 16.73 -8.17 6.78
N ASN A 188 17.49 -7.16 6.32
CA ASN A 188 18.78 -7.31 5.65
C ASN A 188 18.75 -8.35 4.53
N GLY A 189 17.69 -8.29 3.71
CA GLY A 189 17.49 -9.18 2.57
C GLY A 189 16.97 -10.58 2.91
N GLN A 190 16.91 -10.96 4.19
CA GLN A 190 16.45 -12.28 4.64
C GLN A 190 14.98 -12.26 5.11
N PRO A 191 14.17 -13.27 4.76
CA PRO A 191 12.81 -13.38 5.29
C PRO A 191 12.78 -13.26 6.81
N LEU A 192 11.87 -12.44 7.32
CA LEU A 192 11.81 -12.14 8.74
C LEU A 192 10.56 -12.76 9.35
N ALA A 193 10.73 -13.87 10.07
CA ALA A 193 9.65 -14.58 10.76
C ALA A 193 9.26 -13.93 12.10
N GLY A 194 7.99 -14.09 12.50
CA GLY A 194 7.48 -13.60 13.78
C GLY A 194 7.38 -12.08 13.89
N GLN A 195 7.55 -11.36 12.77
CA GLN A 195 7.46 -9.90 12.73
C GLN A 195 6.00 -9.48 12.73
N LYS A 196 5.62 -8.64 13.69
CA LYS A 196 4.33 -7.97 13.69
C LYS A 196 4.28 -6.90 12.60
N VAL A 197 3.18 -6.86 11.88
CA VAL A 197 2.84 -5.84 10.89
C VAL A 197 1.45 -5.32 11.19
N ALA A 198 1.34 -4.02 11.42
CA ALA A 198 0.07 -3.33 11.61
C ALA A 198 -0.45 -2.80 10.26
N MET A 199 -1.76 -2.87 10.04
CA MET A 199 -2.45 -2.24 8.93
C MET A 199 -3.34 -1.12 9.46
N GLU A 200 -3.38 0.01 8.74
CA GLU A 200 -4.37 1.07 8.92
C GLU A 200 -4.96 1.47 7.56
N THR A 201 -6.28 1.59 7.47
CA THR A 201 -6.97 2.12 6.29
C THR A 201 -7.36 3.58 6.48
N GLN A 202 -7.50 4.32 5.38
CA GLN A 202 -7.98 5.71 5.39
C GLN A 202 -9.40 5.83 5.96
N ASN A 203 -10.19 4.76 5.90
CA ASN A 203 -11.52 4.70 6.50
C ASN A 203 -11.50 4.35 8.00
N GLY A 204 -10.32 4.06 8.56
CA GLY A 204 -10.10 3.92 10.01
C GLY A 204 -10.01 2.48 10.52
N THR A 205 -10.15 1.48 9.66
CA THR A 205 -9.96 0.07 10.05
C THR A 205 -8.50 -0.18 10.40
N LYS A 206 -8.26 -0.90 11.50
CA LYS A 206 -6.94 -1.34 11.95
C LYS A 206 -6.93 -2.84 12.15
N SER A 207 -5.83 -3.47 11.78
CA SER A 207 -5.59 -4.90 12.04
C SER A 207 -4.10 -5.17 12.23
N GLU A 208 -3.78 -6.34 12.75
CA GLU A 208 -2.40 -6.81 12.89
C GLU A 208 -2.24 -8.18 12.24
N SER A 209 -1.04 -8.45 11.75
CA SER A 209 -0.64 -9.74 11.21
C SER A 209 0.78 -10.06 11.66
N VAL A 210 1.12 -11.35 11.73
CA VAL A 210 2.45 -11.81 12.10
C VAL A 210 3.02 -12.63 10.95
N SER A 211 4.27 -12.36 10.57
CA SER A 211 4.92 -13.09 9.48
C SER A 211 5.23 -14.53 9.86
N ASP A 212 5.03 -15.44 8.91
CA ASP A 212 5.35 -16.86 9.05
C ASP A 212 6.86 -17.14 8.93
N THR A 213 7.25 -18.42 8.90
CA THR A 213 8.65 -18.85 8.76
C THR A 213 9.29 -18.45 7.43
N GLN A 214 8.50 -18.12 6.41
CA GLN A 214 8.94 -17.61 5.12
C GLN A 214 8.89 -16.08 5.06
N GLY A 215 8.66 -15.41 6.20
CA GLY A 215 8.51 -13.97 6.27
C GLY A 215 7.21 -13.45 5.65
N ILE A 216 6.24 -14.31 5.33
CA ILE A 216 5.01 -13.92 4.65
C ILE A 216 3.94 -13.53 5.68
N ILE A 217 3.31 -12.38 5.47
CA ILE A 217 2.02 -12.04 6.09
C ILE A 217 0.90 -12.18 5.06
N THR A 218 -0.29 -12.56 5.53
CA THR A 218 -1.53 -12.46 4.75
C THR A 218 -2.39 -11.38 5.39
N VAL A 219 -2.67 -10.33 4.63
CA VAL A 219 -3.43 -9.16 5.06
C VAL A 219 -4.81 -9.22 4.42
N HIS A 220 -5.84 -9.23 5.26
CA HIS A 220 -7.22 -9.09 4.82
C HIS A 220 -7.57 -7.60 4.66
N LEU A 221 -7.97 -7.18 3.46
CA LEU A 221 -8.43 -5.80 3.25
C LEU A 221 -9.93 -5.70 3.55
N PRO A 222 -10.35 -4.80 4.45
CA PRO A 222 -11.74 -4.70 4.88
C PRO A 222 -12.63 -4.03 3.82
N ASP A 223 -13.93 -4.34 3.86
CA ASP A 223 -14.97 -3.53 3.22
C ASP A 223 -15.50 -2.47 4.19
N ASP A 224 -14.76 -1.39 4.34
CA ASP A 224 -15.08 -0.26 5.23
C ASP A 224 -15.53 0.99 4.45
N PHE A 225 -16.05 0.80 3.24
CA PHE A 225 -16.58 1.89 2.43
C PHE A 225 -17.95 2.35 2.97
N LYS A 226 -18.15 3.67 3.08
CA LYS A 226 -19.45 4.24 3.47
C LYS A 226 -20.51 3.93 2.39
N ALA A 227 -21.72 3.55 2.84
CA ALA A 227 -22.85 3.22 1.98
C ALA A 227 -23.23 4.39 1.02
N GLU A 228 -23.65 4.04 -0.20
CA GLU A 228 -23.77 4.93 -1.37
C GLU A 228 -24.90 5.98 -1.30
N GLU A 229 -25.72 6.00 -0.24
CA GLU A 229 -26.88 6.90 -0.14
C GLU A 229 -26.50 8.39 -0.26
N LYS A 230 -25.30 8.78 0.17
CA LYS A 230 -24.83 10.18 0.06
C LYS A 230 -24.08 10.52 -1.23
N GLN A 231 -23.88 9.57 -2.15
CA GLN A 231 -23.07 9.77 -3.36
C GLN A 231 -23.89 10.10 -4.61
N LYS A 232 -25.19 9.78 -4.63
CA LYS A 232 -26.07 10.09 -5.76
C LYS A 232 -26.31 11.60 -5.96
N GLU A 233 -26.20 12.42 -4.92
CA GLU A 233 -26.47 13.87 -5.00
C GLU A 233 -25.35 14.69 -5.66
N MET A 234 -24.12 14.19 -5.78
CA MET A 234 -22.99 15.02 -6.23
C MET A 234 -22.48 14.72 -7.65
N GLY A 235 -23.13 13.88 -8.45
CA GLY A 235 -22.76 13.69 -9.87
C GLY A 235 -21.39 13.05 -10.15
N TRP A 236 -20.63 12.66 -9.12
CA TRP A 236 -19.32 12.03 -9.25
C TRP A 236 -19.45 10.52 -9.53
N ARG A 237 -19.46 10.13 -10.80
CA ARG A 237 -19.39 8.73 -11.23
C ARG A 237 -17.93 8.25 -11.28
N GLY A 238 -17.37 7.86 -10.14
CA GLY A 238 -16.09 7.16 -10.08
C GLY A 238 -16.00 6.31 -8.83
N MET A 239 -15.70 5.01 -8.98
CA MET A 239 -15.36 4.10 -7.86
C MET A 239 -14.17 4.68 -7.09
N ARG A 240 -14.42 5.47 -6.04
CA ARG A 240 -13.36 5.93 -5.15
C ARG A 240 -12.82 4.73 -4.39
N GLY A 241 -11.54 4.43 -4.62
CA GLY A 241 -10.78 3.57 -3.73
C GLY A 241 -10.49 4.30 -2.41
N SER A 242 -10.02 3.54 -1.45
CA SER A 242 -9.49 4.01 -0.16
C SER A 242 -8.01 3.64 -0.10
N ASP A 243 -7.25 4.31 0.76
CA ASP A 243 -5.82 4.02 0.94
C ASP A 243 -5.59 3.13 2.16
N PHE A 244 -4.50 2.39 2.17
CA PHE A 244 -4.02 1.64 3.32
C PHE A 244 -2.51 1.80 3.49
N VAL A 245 -2.04 1.59 4.72
CA VAL A 245 -0.62 1.50 5.06
C VAL A 245 -0.37 0.24 5.89
N LEU A 246 0.73 -0.45 5.60
CA LEU A 246 1.28 -1.55 6.38
C LEU A 246 2.56 -1.07 7.05
N VAL A 247 2.72 -1.35 8.33
CA VAL A 247 3.82 -0.83 9.15
C VAL A 247 4.47 -1.96 9.92
N ALA A 248 5.80 -2.03 9.84
CA ALA A 248 6.61 -2.94 10.65
C ALA A 248 7.70 -2.15 11.37
N GLU A 249 7.92 -2.49 12.63
CA GLU A 249 8.95 -1.90 13.47
C GLU A 249 9.89 -2.99 14.00
N ARG A 250 11.19 -2.68 14.05
CA ARG A 250 12.22 -3.59 14.57
C ARG A 250 13.35 -2.80 15.20
N ALA A 251 13.75 -3.18 16.41
CA ALA A 251 14.99 -2.72 17.01
C ALA A 251 16.12 -3.74 16.74
N ASP A 252 17.25 -3.29 16.23
CA ASP A 252 18.42 -4.14 15.95
C ASP A 252 19.70 -3.29 15.93
N GLY A 253 20.77 -3.78 16.57
CA GLY A 253 22.07 -3.11 16.56
C GLY A 253 22.07 -1.67 17.12
N GLY A 254 21.19 -1.37 18.08
CA GLY A 254 21.04 -0.02 18.64
C GLY A 254 20.30 0.98 17.73
N LYS A 255 19.73 0.51 16.61
CA LYS A 255 18.85 1.29 15.74
C LYS A 255 17.41 0.82 15.84
N ASN A 256 16.47 1.76 15.67
CA ASN A 256 15.05 1.46 15.52
C ASN A 256 14.66 1.66 14.06
N TYR A 257 14.23 0.59 13.40
CA TYR A 257 13.75 0.60 12.04
C TYR A 257 12.24 0.63 12.04
N LEU A 258 11.66 1.56 11.28
CA LEU A 258 10.25 1.60 10.93
C LEU A 258 10.15 1.63 9.41
N THR A 259 9.46 0.66 8.84
CA THR A 259 9.10 0.68 7.41
C THR A 259 7.60 0.73 7.25
N ALA A 260 7.14 1.55 6.32
CA ALA A 260 5.75 1.67 5.94
C ALA A 260 5.60 1.42 4.43
N PHE A 261 4.72 0.51 4.05
CA PHE A 261 4.29 0.30 2.66
C PHE A 261 2.86 0.80 2.51
N ASN A 262 2.61 1.69 1.56
CA ASN A 262 1.28 2.24 1.32
C ASN A 262 0.75 1.93 -0.09
N GLY A 263 -0.55 1.71 -0.18
CA GLY A 263 -1.26 1.41 -1.42
C GLY A 263 -2.72 1.89 -1.38
N SER A 264 -3.46 1.59 -2.44
CA SER A 264 -4.90 1.87 -2.52
C SER A 264 -5.67 0.60 -2.84
N TYR A 265 -6.88 0.48 -2.30
CA TYR A 265 -7.80 -0.62 -2.54
C TYR A 265 -9.17 -0.10 -2.97
N GLY A 266 -9.87 -0.89 -3.79
CA GLY A 266 -11.24 -0.60 -4.23
C GLY A 266 -12.28 -1.46 -3.52
N LYS A 267 -13.56 -1.13 -3.73
CA LYS A 267 -14.68 -2.01 -3.41
C LYS A 267 -14.51 -3.40 -4.05
N ASN A 268 -15.16 -4.40 -3.49
CA ASN A 268 -15.09 -5.76 -4.01
C ASN A 268 -15.70 -5.82 -5.43
N ALA A 269 -15.12 -6.66 -6.29
CA ALA A 269 -15.51 -6.78 -7.70
C ALA A 269 -16.96 -7.25 -7.92
N PHE A 270 -17.57 -7.83 -6.87
CA PHE A 270 -18.90 -8.42 -6.92
C PHE A 270 -19.98 -7.59 -6.23
N ASP A 271 -19.63 -6.53 -5.49
CA ASP A 271 -20.63 -5.74 -4.73
C ASP A 271 -21.70 -5.09 -5.62
N GLN A 272 -21.39 -4.86 -6.90
CA GLN A 272 -22.32 -4.28 -7.88
C GLN A 272 -22.92 -5.31 -8.85
N ARG A 273 -22.65 -6.61 -8.67
CA ARG A 273 -23.18 -7.68 -9.54
C ARG A 273 -24.35 -8.37 -8.85
N SER A 274 -25.56 -8.09 -9.31
CA SER A 274 -26.74 -8.83 -8.85
C SER A 274 -26.77 -10.23 -9.47
N VAL A 275 -26.50 -11.24 -8.65
CA VAL A 275 -26.69 -12.67 -9.02
C VAL A 275 -28.14 -12.93 -9.41
N ALA A 276 -29.09 -12.30 -8.73
CA ALA A 276 -30.52 -12.40 -9.04
C ALA A 276 -30.86 -11.87 -10.45
N MET A 277 -30.27 -10.73 -10.85
CA MET A 277 -30.45 -10.22 -12.21
C MET A 277 -29.81 -11.15 -13.26
N GLY A 278 -28.64 -11.72 -12.98
CA GLY A 278 -27.99 -12.70 -13.86
C GLY A 278 -28.84 -13.96 -14.07
N ILE A 279 -29.44 -14.49 -12.99
CA ILE A 279 -30.40 -15.60 -13.07
C ILE A 279 -31.63 -15.19 -13.88
N GLY A 280 -32.18 -14.00 -13.63
CA GLY A 280 -33.33 -13.46 -14.36
C GLY A 280 -33.09 -13.41 -15.88
N PHE A 281 -31.96 -12.83 -16.32
CA PHE A 281 -31.60 -12.78 -17.75
C PHE A 281 -31.39 -14.17 -18.36
N THR A 282 -30.79 -15.09 -17.61
CA THR A 282 -30.57 -16.48 -18.07
C THR A 282 -31.89 -17.19 -18.31
N LEU A 283 -32.82 -17.09 -17.36
CA LEU A 283 -34.16 -17.66 -17.51
C LEU A 283 -34.91 -17.04 -18.68
N LEU A 284 -34.86 -15.70 -18.82
CA LEU A 284 -35.53 -14.99 -19.91
C LEU A 284 -34.97 -15.38 -21.28
N GLY A 285 -33.65 -15.57 -21.40
CA GLY A 285 -32.99 -16.09 -22.60
C GLY A 285 -33.40 -17.53 -22.92
N MET A 286 -33.53 -18.40 -21.92
CA MET A 286 -34.00 -19.78 -22.11
C MET A 286 -35.46 -19.83 -22.59
N PHE A 287 -36.34 -19.00 -22.03
CA PHE A 287 -37.73 -18.89 -22.49
C PHE A 287 -37.83 -18.34 -23.91
N GLY A 288 -36.97 -17.39 -24.30
CA GLY A 288 -36.90 -16.90 -25.69
C GLY A 288 -36.34 -17.92 -26.69
N ALA A 289 -35.41 -18.78 -26.27
CA ALA A 289 -34.79 -19.78 -27.15
C ALA A 289 -35.62 -21.08 -27.30
N ALA A 290 -36.44 -21.42 -26.31
CA ALA A 290 -37.31 -22.60 -26.34
C ALA A 290 -38.21 -22.72 -27.59
N PRO A 291 -38.94 -21.67 -28.04
CA PRO A 291 -39.78 -21.76 -29.24
C PRO A 291 -38.96 -21.94 -30.53
N LEU A 292 -37.77 -21.34 -30.63
CA LEU A 292 -36.89 -21.46 -31.80
C LEU A 292 -36.32 -22.88 -31.95
N LEU A 293 -35.96 -23.53 -30.83
CA LEU A 293 -35.50 -24.92 -30.84
C LEU A 293 -36.62 -25.91 -31.17
N ARG A 294 -37.86 -25.61 -30.78
CA ARG A 294 -39.03 -26.43 -31.11
C ARG A 294 -39.36 -26.36 -32.61
N GLN A 295 -39.27 -25.18 -33.23
CA GLN A 295 -39.47 -25.02 -34.67
C GLN A 295 -38.37 -25.69 -35.51
N ARG A 296 -37.13 -25.71 -35.02
CA ARG A 296 -36.00 -26.35 -35.73
C ARG A 296 -36.09 -27.88 -35.71
N LYS A 297 -36.65 -28.47 -34.66
CA LYS A 297 -36.94 -29.91 -34.60
C LYS A 297 -38.09 -30.32 -35.52
N ALA A 298 -39.16 -29.52 -35.60
CA ALA A 298 -40.26 -29.76 -36.55
C ALA A 298 -39.75 -29.80 -38.00
N ARG A 299 -39.02 -28.75 -38.42
CA ARG A 299 -38.43 -28.70 -39.78
C ARG A 299 -37.44 -29.82 -40.10
N LYS A 300 -36.73 -30.35 -39.10
CA LYS A 300 -35.79 -31.46 -39.27
C LYS A 300 -36.51 -32.81 -39.41
N ASN A 301 -37.66 -32.98 -38.74
CA ASN A 301 -38.49 -34.16 -38.89
C ASN A 301 -39.20 -34.16 -40.25
N ASP A 302 -39.73 -33.01 -40.69
CA ASP A 302 -40.37 -32.87 -42.01
C ASP A 302 -39.37 -33.14 -43.15
N ALA A 303 -38.12 -32.68 -43.01
CA ALA A 303 -37.04 -32.93 -43.97
C ALA A 303 -36.48 -34.37 -43.92
N ALA A 304 -36.74 -35.13 -42.84
CA ALA A 304 -36.35 -36.52 -42.72
C ALA A 304 -37.41 -37.47 -43.29
N GLU A 305 -38.70 -37.16 -43.13
CA GLU A 305 -39.81 -37.91 -43.75
C GLU A 305 -39.78 -37.79 -45.29
N GLN A 306 -39.48 -36.61 -45.84
CA GLN A 306 -39.34 -36.42 -47.30
C GLN A 306 -38.19 -37.20 -47.95
N LYS A 307 -37.22 -37.70 -47.17
CA LYS A 307 -36.08 -38.48 -47.71
C LYS A 307 -36.32 -40.00 -47.71
N VAL A 308 -37.41 -40.48 -47.12
CA VAL A 308 -37.77 -41.90 -47.06
C VAL A 308 -38.74 -42.28 -48.19
N GLU A 309 -39.33 -41.28 -48.86
CA GLU A 309 -40.27 -41.42 -49.97
C GLU A 309 -39.59 -41.04 -51.31
N VAL A 310 -38.51 -41.73 -51.69
CA VAL A 310 -37.95 -41.72 -53.05
C VAL A 310 -37.48 -43.12 -53.42
#